data_AF-A0A950A0X2-F1
#
_entry.id   AF-A0A950A0X2-F1
#
_cell.length_a   1.000
_cell.length_b   1.000
_cell.length_c   1.000
_cell.angle_alpha   90.00
_cell.angle_beta   90.00
_cell.angle_gamma   90.00
#
_symmetry.space_group_name_H-M   'P 1'
#
loop_
_entity.id
_entity.type
_entity.pdbx_description
1 polymer ?
#
loop_
_entity_poly.entity_id
_entity_poly.type
_entity_poly.pdbx_seq_one_letter_code
_entity_poly.pdbx_strand_id
1 'polypeptide(L)'
;MRFFEYESRAIVAKAGIPVTRHGFAKTADEARRIAEQIGGPVVIKSQVLSGGRMKAGGVKFADTPDDAARDAEHILDLEIGGHMPRGVLVDSRAAVKHEYYAGVVWDGIRKRPVMLFSDMGGIDIEQVAEEHPDHVARRHFSTRAPFSEWEAKQLIASLGVTGSALNRLTPIVARLARLFLEYDMTLAEINPLGELEDGSFVALDAHMDMENEARPRQQALLHELGVGDEETRLAREPTPFELAGEQVDSQDHRGVAGNVTEFDGNLGLVIGAGGGSLTLFDAVRAHGGDPANYC
;
A
#
# COMPACT_ATOMS: atom_id res chain seq x y z
N MET A 1 -6.95 -5.74 4.11
CA MET A 1 -6.11 -6.46 3.13
C MET A 1 -5.14 -5.49 2.48
N ARG A 2 -3.83 -5.80 2.49
CA ARG A 2 -2.81 -4.98 1.83
C ARG A 2 -2.50 -5.50 0.43
N PHE A 3 -2.25 -4.57 -0.49
CA PHE A 3 -1.79 -4.89 -1.84
C PHE A 3 -0.27 -4.72 -1.96
N PHE A 4 0.36 -5.56 -2.81
CA PHE A 4 1.74 -5.32 -3.22
C PHE A 4 1.82 -4.03 -4.07
N GLU A 5 3.00 -3.43 -4.21
CA GLU A 5 3.17 -2.21 -5.00
C GLU A 5 2.70 -2.41 -6.45
N TYR A 6 3.04 -3.55 -7.09
CA TYR A 6 2.60 -3.81 -8.47
C TYR A 6 1.06 -3.86 -8.61
N GLU A 7 0.36 -4.37 -7.60
CA GLU A 7 -1.11 -4.42 -7.58
C GLU A 7 -1.70 -3.04 -7.29
N SER A 8 -1.13 -2.33 -6.32
CA SER A 8 -1.48 -0.94 -5.99
C SER A 8 -1.36 -0.05 -7.22
N ARG A 9 -0.29 -0.21 -8.00
CA ARG A 9 -0.08 0.52 -9.25
C ARG A 9 -1.06 0.12 -10.35
N ALA A 10 -1.45 -1.16 -10.43
CA ALA A 10 -2.52 -1.59 -11.33
C ALA A 10 -3.87 -0.94 -10.96
N ILE A 11 -4.20 -0.85 -9.67
CA ILE A 11 -5.41 -0.18 -9.16
C ILE A 11 -5.39 1.32 -9.51
N VAL A 12 -4.25 2.00 -9.27
CA VAL A 12 -4.04 3.42 -9.62
C VAL A 12 -4.18 3.65 -11.12
N ALA A 13 -3.57 2.80 -11.95
CA ALA A 13 -3.67 2.87 -13.41
C ALA A 13 -5.11 2.66 -13.90
N LYS A 14 -5.87 1.76 -13.28
CA LYS A 14 -7.28 1.51 -13.57
C LYS A 14 -8.17 2.71 -13.27
N ALA A 15 -7.85 3.49 -12.24
CA ALA A 15 -8.49 4.79 -11.98
C ALA A 15 -8.05 5.90 -12.94
N GLY A 16 -7.20 5.60 -13.94
CA GLY A 16 -6.72 6.54 -14.94
C GLY A 16 -5.64 7.49 -14.42
N ILE A 17 -4.97 7.15 -13.32
CA ILE A 17 -3.81 7.90 -12.84
C ILE A 17 -2.56 7.34 -13.55
N PRO A 18 -1.75 8.17 -14.22
CA PRO A 18 -0.59 7.67 -14.94
C PRO A 18 0.42 7.01 -13.99
N VAL A 19 1.00 5.91 -14.44
CA VAL A 19 2.07 5.18 -13.77
C VAL A 19 3.25 5.03 -14.72
N THR A 20 4.46 4.87 -14.21
CA THR A 20 5.62 4.51 -15.05
C THR A 20 5.43 3.15 -15.73
N ARG A 21 6.18 2.89 -16.80
CA ARG A 21 6.16 1.58 -17.44
C ARG A 21 6.84 0.57 -16.52
N HIS A 22 6.15 -0.52 -16.24
CA HIS A 22 6.63 -1.51 -15.28
C HIS A 22 6.16 -2.92 -15.65
N GLY A 23 6.74 -3.91 -14.99
CA GLY A 23 6.28 -5.29 -15.03
C GLY A 23 6.70 -6.05 -13.77
N PHE A 24 5.98 -7.13 -13.49
CA PHE A 24 6.27 -8.02 -12.36
C PHE A 24 7.00 -9.28 -12.85
N ALA A 25 8.08 -9.65 -12.15
CA ALA A 25 8.89 -10.82 -12.44
C ALA A 25 9.05 -11.70 -11.20
N LYS A 26 9.01 -13.02 -11.42
CA LYS A 26 9.32 -14.05 -10.41
C LYS A 26 10.69 -14.67 -10.61
N THR A 27 11.36 -14.37 -11.72
CA THR A 27 12.68 -14.90 -12.06
C THR A 27 13.57 -13.81 -12.66
N ALA A 28 14.89 -14.01 -12.60
CA ALA A 28 15.86 -13.12 -13.24
C ALA A 28 15.64 -12.97 -14.75
N ASP A 29 15.28 -14.06 -15.45
CA ASP A 29 14.99 -14.05 -16.89
C ASP A 29 13.75 -13.25 -17.25
N GLU A 30 12.70 -13.29 -16.41
CA GLU A 30 11.54 -12.41 -16.56
C GLU A 30 11.93 -10.96 -16.35
N ALA A 31 12.73 -10.66 -15.32
CA ALA A 31 13.19 -9.30 -15.05
C ALA A 31 14.01 -8.72 -16.22
N ARG A 32 14.90 -9.54 -16.80
CA ARG A 32 15.66 -9.20 -18.01
C ARG A 32 14.76 -8.82 -19.17
N ARG A 33 13.76 -9.66 -19.47
CA ARG A 33 12.82 -9.42 -20.58
C ARG A 33 11.99 -8.16 -20.37
N ILE A 34 11.55 -7.89 -19.15
CA ILE A 34 10.80 -6.67 -18.84
C ILE A 34 11.69 -5.43 -19.02
N ALA A 35 12.95 -5.48 -18.55
CA ALA A 35 13.90 -4.40 -18.76
C ALA A 35 14.20 -4.15 -20.25
N GLU A 36 14.34 -5.21 -21.05
CA GLU A 36 14.46 -5.11 -22.52
C GLU A 36 13.25 -4.42 -23.17
N GLN A 37 12.03 -4.76 -22.71
CA GLN A 37 10.79 -4.16 -23.21
C GLN A 37 10.63 -2.68 -22.81
N ILE A 38 11.11 -2.31 -21.61
CA ILE A 38 11.12 -0.93 -21.15
C ILE A 38 12.10 -0.09 -21.99
N GLY A 39 13.26 -0.67 -22.36
CA GLY A 39 14.20 -0.06 -23.31
C GLY A 39 15.03 1.09 -22.74
N GLY A 40 15.30 1.08 -21.43
CA GLY A 40 16.12 2.08 -20.73
C GLY A 40 16.45 1.64 -19.30
N PRO A 41 17.09 2.51 -18.48
CA PRO A 41 17.39 2.20 -17.08
C PRO A 41 16.13 1.89 -16.28
N VAL A 42 16.25 0.93 -15.36
CA VAL A 42 15.15 0.44 -14.53
C VAL A 42 15.52 0.45 -13.04
N VAL A 43 14.49 0.35 -12.22
CA VAL A 43 14.58 0.12 -10.77
C VAL A 43 13.94 -1.23 -10.49
N ILE A 44 14.66 -2.09 -9.78
CA ILE A 44 14.19 -3.39 -9.32
C ILE A 44 13.75 -3.24 -7.87
N LYS A 45 12.47 -3.47 -7.59
CA LYS A 45 11.87 -3.29 -6.26
C LYS A 45 11.27 -4.60 -5.75
N SER A 46 11.72 -5.03 -4.59
CA SER A 46 11.17 -6.17 -3.85
C SER A 46 9.66 -6.00 -3.60
N GLN A 47 8.90 -7.05 -3.88
CA GLN A 47 7.46 -7.11 -3.61
C GLN A 47 7.23 -7.87 -2.30
N VAL A 48 7.36 -7.14 -1.20
CA VAL A 48 6.98 -7.53 0.17
C VAL A 48 5.93 -6.54 0.70
N LEU A 49 5.11 -6.97 1.65
CA LEU A 49 4.07 -6.14 2.27
C LEU A 49 4.59 -5.28 3.45
N SER A 50 5.88 -5.42 3.77
CA SER A 50 6.60 -4.67 4.80
C SER A 50 7.27 -3.41 4.22
N GLY A 51 7.33 -2.36 5.03
CA GLY A 51 8.05 -1.11 4.70
C GLY A 51 9.56 -1.26 4.82
N GLY A 52 10.31 -0.19 4.50
CA GLY A 52 11.76 -0.14 4.70
C GLY A 52 12.62 -0.87 3.66
N ARG A 53 12.02 -1.29 2.54
CA ARG A 53 12.66 -2.04 1.45
C ARG A 53 13.99 -1.46 0.98
N MET A 54 14.07 -0.14 0.82
CA MET A 54 15.29 0.53 0.37
C MET A 54 16.44 0.36 1.36
N LYS A 55 16.20 0.52 2.67
CA LYS A 55 17.21 0.33 3.72
C LYS A 55 17.68 -1.13 3.82
N ALA A 56 16.80 -2.08 3.51
CA ALA A 56 17.11 -3.50 3.49
C ALA A 56 17.86 -3.97 2.22
N GLY A 57 18.04 -3.12 1.20
CA GLY A 57 18.65 -3.51 -0.07
C GLY A 57 17.67 -4.15 -1.07
N GLY A 58 16.37 -4.09 -0.79
CA GLY A 58 15.30 -4.56 -1.67
C GLY A 58 14.94 -3.60 -2.80
N VAL A 59 15.70 -2.52 -3.01
CA VAL A 59 15.54 -1.59 -4.13
C VAL A 59 16.90 -1.36 -4.77
N LYS A 60 17.03 -1.65 -6.06
CA LYS A 60 18.28 -1.47 -6.81
C LYS A 60 18.05 -0.79 -8.16
N PHE A 61 19.02 0.00 -8.59
CA PHE A 61 19.03 0.66 -9.90
C PHE A 61 19.87 -0.16 -10.87
N ALA A 62 19.32 -0.45 -12.05
CA ALA A 62 19.97 -1.21 -13.10
C ALA A 62 19.94 -0.42 -14.41
N ASP A 63 21.11 -0.22 -15.01
CA ASP A 63 21.25 0.55 -16.25
C ASP A 63 21.07 -0.32 -17.51
N THR A 64 21.21 -1.65 -17.37
CA THR A 64 21.07 -2.62 -18.47
C THR A 64 20.15 -3.78 -18.10
N PRO A 65 19.59 -4.52 -19.09
CA PRO A 65 18.80 -5.73 -18.79
C PRO A 65 19.56 -6.82 -18.05
N ASP A 66 20.87 -6.95 -18.26
CA ASP A 66 21.69 -7.94 -17.55
C ASP A 66 21.94 -7.52 -16.10
N ASP A 67 22.10 -6.21 -15.84
CA ASP A 67 22.11 -5.69 -14.46
C ASP A 67 20.77 -5.94 -13.76
N ALA A 68 19.66 -5.74 -14.48
CA ALA A 68 18.32 -5.99 -13.95
C ALA A 68 18.12 -7.46 -13.56
N ALA A 69 18.60 -8.39 -14.38
CA ALA A 69 18.55 -9.82 -14.09
C ALA A 69 19.35 -10.18 -12.83
N ARG A 70 20.60 -9.70 -12.74
CA ARG A 70 21.49 -9.92 -11.58
C ARG A 70 20.89 -9.35 -10.29
N ASP A 71 20.37 -8.13 -10.34
CA ASP A 71 19.79 -7.48 -9.17
C ASP A 71 18.46 -8.12 -8.76
N ALA A 72 17.66 -8.61 -9.72
CA ALA A 72 16.47 -9.39 -9.44
C ALA A 72 16.81 -10.72 -8.75
N GLU A 73 17.80 -11.47 -9.23
CA GLU A 73 18.26 -12.71 -8.59
C GLU A 73 18.63 -12.48 -7.12
N HIS A 74 19.44 -11.45 -6.86
CA HIS A 74 19.83 -11.10 -5.49
C HIS A 74 18.64 -10.67 -4.61
N ILE A 75 17.69 -9.90 -5.16
CA ILE A 75 16.53 -9.44 -4.38
C ILE A 75 15.58 -10.61 -4.09
N LEU A 76 15.40 -11.55 -5.03
CA LEU A 76 14.53 -12.72 -4.84
C LEU A 76 14.99 -13.62 -3.70
N ASP A 77 16.30 -13.65 -3.40
CA ASP A 77 16.90 -14.40 -2.28
C ASP A 77 17.02 -13.58 -0.99
N LEU A 78 16.61 -12.30 -1.00
CA LEU A 78 16.76 -11.39 0.12
C LEU A 78 15.50 -11.36 0.99
N GLU A 79 15.63 -11.85 2.22
CA GLU A 79 14.59 -11.73 3.24
C GLU A 79 14.51 -10.29 3.79
N ILE A 80 13.33 -9.68 3.76
CA ILE A 80 13.09 -8.30 4.22
C ILE A 80 12.05 -8.30 5.33
N GLY A 81 12.51 -8.04 6.56
CA GLY A 81 11.64 -7.95 7.73
C GLY A 81 10.98 -9.28 8.08
N GLY A 82 11.65 -10.42 7.88
CA GLY A 82 11.09 -11.75 8.14
C GLY A 82 10.45 -12.42 6.92
N HIS A 83 10.48 -11.78 5.74
CA HIS A 83 9.64 -12.15 4.61
C HIS A 83 10.43 -12.24 3.31
N MET A 84 10.29 -13.36 2.62
CA MET A 84 10.74 -13.52 1.25
C MET A 84 9.83 -12.74 0.30
N PRO A 85 10.38 -12.11 -0.74
CA PRO A 85 9.56 -11.42 -1.73
C PRO A 85 8.67 -12.37 -2.51
N ARG A 86 7.47 -11.93 -2.86
CA ARG A 86 6.62 -12.62 -3.84
C ARG A 86 7.23 -12.62 -5.25
N GLY A 87 8.07 -11.63 -5.51
CA GLY A 87 8.76 -11.37 -6.76
C GLY A 87 9.38 -9.97 -6.74
N VAL A 88 9.74 -9.48 -7.92
CA VAL A 88 10.27 -8.12 -8.10
C VAL A 88 9.42 -7.34 -9.09
N LEU A 89 9.25 -6.05 -8.81
CA LEU A 89 8.73 -5.07 -9.74
C LEU A 89 9.91 -4.45 -10.48
N VAL A 90 9.92 -4.58 -11.81
CA VAL A 90 10.87 -3.92 -12.71
C VAL A 90 10.19 -2.67 -13.24
N ASP A 91 10.69 -1.52 -12.84
CA ASP A 91 10.06 -0.22 -13.09
C ASP A 91 10.98 0.70 -13.89
N SER A 92 10.45 1.42 -14.87
CA SER A 92 11.25 2.37 -15.65
C SER A 92 11.74 3.50 -14.74
N ARG A 93 13.04 3.81 -14.78
CA ARG A 93 13.61 4.92 -14.03
C ARG A 93 13.18 6.25 -14.65
N ALA A 94 12.30 6.97 -13.99
CA ALA A 94 11.84 8.29 -14.43
C ALA A 94 12.79 9.39 -13.99
N ALA A 95 12.99 10.40 -14.84
CA ALA A 95 13.66 11.65 -14.49
C ALA A 95 12.63 12.58 -13.82
N VAL A 96 12.68 12.65 -12.49
CA VAL A 96 11.73 13.38 -11.67
C VAL A 96 12.28 14.75 -11.35
N LYS A 97 11.52 15.78 -11.71
CA LYS A 97 11.83 17.18 -11.44
C LYS A 97 11.38 17.60 -10.03
N HIS A 98 10.25 17.07 -9.57
CA HIS A 98 9.69 17.36 -8.25
C HIS A 98 8.80 16.21 -7.77
N GLU A 99 8.82 15.93 -6.48
CA GLU A 99 8.03 14.86 -5.86
C GLU A 99 6.96 15.44 -4.93
N TYR A 100 5.72 15.05 -5.18
CA TYR A 100 4.57 15.37 -4.35
C TYR A 100 4.09 14.14 -3.58
N TYR A 101 3.25 14.36 -2.59
CA TYR A 101 2.51 13.32 -1.87
C TYR A 101 1.01 13.48 -2.09
N ALA A 102 0.30 12.37 -2.29
CA ALA A 102 -1.16 12.34 -2.30
C ALA A 102 -1.67 11.10 -1.57
N GLY A 103 -2.49 11.29 -0.55
CA GLY A 103 -3.01 10.19 0.28
C GLY A 103 -4.47 10.38 0.69
N VAL A 104 -5.17 9.28 0.93
CA VAL A 104 -6.55 9.25 1.43
C VAL A 104 -6.66 8.24 2.54
N VAL A 105 -7.21 8.66 3.67
CA VAL A 105 -7.48 7.82 4.84
C VAL A 105 -8.83 8.18 5.48
N TRP A 106 -9.30 7.35 6.42
CA TRP A 106 -10.44 7.66 7.26
C TRP A 106 -10.03 8.48 8.49
N ASP A 107 -10.61 9.67 8.68
CA ASP A 107 -10.54 10.39 9.95
C ASP A 107 -11.59 9.78 10.91
N GLY A 108 -11.13 8.96 11.86
CA GLY A 108 -11.98 8.27 12.83
C GLY A 108 -12.74 9.20 13.79
N ILE A 109 -12.21 10.40 14.06
CA ILE A 109 -12.86 11.39 14.93
C ILE A 109 -14.03 12.04 14.18
N ARG A 110 -13.78 12.47 12.94
CA ARG A 110 -14.81 13.11 12.10
C ARG A 110 -15.71 12.11 11.40
N LYS A 111 -15.37 10.81 11.40
CA LYS A 111 -16.07 9.73 10.70
C LYS A 111 -16.25 10.02 9.21
N ARG A 112 -15.21 10.58 8.59
CA ARG A 112 -15.21 11.03 7.19
C ARG A 112 -13.86 10.73 6.54
N PRO A 113 -13.83 10.46 5.23
CA PRO A 113 -12.56 10.34 4.54
C PRO A 113 -11.90 11.73 4.45
N VAL A 114 -10.56 11.74 4.48
CA VAL A 114 -9.73 12.94 4.36
C VAL A 114 -8.71 12.74 3.25
N MET A 115 -8.72 13.64 2.27
CA MET A 115 -7.67 13.74 1.26
C MET A 115 -6.53 14.58 1.82
N LEU A 116 -5.33 14.06 1.75
CA LEU A 116 -4.05 14.68 2.11
C LEU A 116 -3.27 14.96 0.83
N PHE A 117 -2.66 16.13 0.77
CA PHE A 117 -1.74 16.50 -0.31
C PHE A 117 -0.57 17.28 0.27
N SER A 118 0.63 17.03 -0.23
CA SER A 118 1.84 17.74 0.17
C SER A 118 2.75 17.98 -1.05
N ASP A 119 3.40 19.14 -1.08
CA ASP A 119 4.47 19.49 -2.01
C ASP A 119 5.86 18.98 -1.57
N MET A 120 5.88 18.16 -0.50
CA MET A 120 7.04 17.42 -0.04
C MET A 120 6.75 15.91 -0.12
N GLY A 121 6.95 15.33 -1.30
CA GLY A 121 6.89 13.89 -1.54
C GLY A 121 8.23 13.19 -1.34
N GLY A 122 8.21 11.85 -1.37
CA GLY A 122 9.42 11.01 -1.25
C GLY A 122 9.93 10.86 0.19
N ILE A 123 9.25 11.47 1.15
CA ILE A 123 9.49 11.38 2.59
C ILE A 123 8.22 10.94 3.33
N ASP A 124 8.39 10.52 4.57
CA ASP A 124 7.31 10.07 5.45
C ASP A 124 6.35 11.24 5.74
N ILE A 125 5.04 11.06 5.45
CA ILE A 125 4.06 12.15 5.55
C ILE A 125 3.79 12.54 7.00
N GLU A 126 3.91 11.61 7.95
CA GLU A 126 3.83 11.87 9.38
C GLU A 126 4.98 12.77 9.82
N GLN A 127 6.19 12.54 9.31
CA GLN A 127 7.32 13.44 9.53
C GLN A 127 7.06 14.85 8.97
N VAL A 128 6.53 14.97 7.73
CA VAL A 128 6.18 16.28 7.17
C VAL A 128 5.11 16.96 8.02
N ALA A 129 4.11 16.23 8.49
CA ALA A 129 3.04 16.79 9.31
C ALA A 129 3.55 17.31 10.67
N GLU A 130 4.61 16.73 11.23
CA GLU A 130 5.24 17.17 12.48
C GLU A 130 6.22 18.33 12.27
N GLU A 131 7.13 18.22 11.31
CA GLU A 131 8.24 19.16 11.11
C GLU A 131 7.86 20.34 10.19
N HIS A 132 6.97 20.10 9.23
CA HIS A 132 6.58 21.02 8.16
C HIS A 132 5.05 21.06 7.96
N PRO A 133 4.24 21.32 9.00
CA PRO A 133 2.78 21.20 8.94
C PRO A 133 2.11 22.08 7.87
N ASP A 134 2.74 23.21 7.52
CA ASP A 134 2.26 24.14 6.48
C ASP A 134 2.39 23.58 5.05
N HIS A 135 3.16 22.51 4.87
CA HIS A 135 3.31 21.76 3.62
C HIS A 135 2.31 20.61 3.49
N VAL A 136 1.40 20.42 4.46
CA VAL A 136 0.38 19.36 4.43
C VAL A 136 -1.01 19.96 4.38
N ALA A 137 -1.61 19.93 3.20
CA ALA A 137 -3.00 20.30 3.00
C ALA A 137 -3.92 19.10 3.29
N ARG A 138 -5.05 19.36 3.93
CA ARG A 138 -6.06 18.34 4.25
C ARG A 138 -7.48 18.78 3.91
N ARG A 139 -8.29 17.88 3.34
CA ARG A 139 -9.69 18.14 3.00
C ARG A 139 -10.57 16.94 3.29
N HIS A 140 -11.46 17.06 4.28
CA HIS A 140 -12.53 16.09 4.50
C HIS A 140 -13.60 16.18 3.44
N PHE A 141 -14.09 15.03 2.97
CA PHE A 141 -15.10 14.97 1.93
C PHE A 141 -16.26 14.02 2.28
N SER A 142 -17.26 13.99 1.42
CA SER A 142 -18.49 13.23 1.62
C SER A 142 -18.35 11.84 1.02
N THR A 143 -18.93 10.83 1.66
CA THR A 143 -19.09 9.49 1.06
C THR A 143 -20.27 9.42 0.10
N ARG A 144 -21.15 10.44 0.11
CA ARG A 144 -22.38 10.49 -0.69
C ARG A 144 -22.21 11.23 -2.02
N ALA A 145 -21.23 12.12 -2.09
CA ALA A 145 -20.95 12.92 -3.29
C ALA A 145 -19.48 12.70 -3.68
N PRO A 146 -19.18 12.55 -4.97
CA PRO A 146 -17.82 12.31 -5.42
C PRO A 146 -16.93 13.50 -5.06
N PHE A 147 -15.67 13.23 -4.68
CA PHE A 147 -14.69 14.27 -4.48
C PHE A 147 -14.50 15.04 -5.79
N SER A 148 -14.79 16.34 -5.75
CA SER A 148 -14.83 17.15 -6.96
C SER A 148 -13.43 17.62 -7.36
N GLU A 149 -13.23 17.88 -8.66
CA GLU A 149 -12.00 18.53 -9.13
C GLU A 149 -11.84 19.93 -8.55
N TRP A 150 -12.94 20.61 -8.22
CA TRP A 150 -12.87 21.90 -7.53
C TRP A 150 -12.28 21.77 -6.12
N GLU A 151 -12.68 20.75 -5.34
CA GLU A 151 -12.09 20.46 -4.03
C GLU A 151 -10.62 20.08 -4.14
N ALA A 152 -10.26 19.23 -5.10
CA ALA A 152 -8.87 18.89 -5.39
C ALA A 152 -8.04 20.14 -5.73
N LYS A 153 -8.56 21.00 -6.59
CA LYS A 153 -7.90 22.24 -7.01
C LYS A 153 -7.68 23.19 -5.84
N GLN A 154 -8.67 23.34 -4.95
CA GLN A 154 -8.51 24.16 -3.74
C GLN A 154 -7.45 23.58 -2.78
N LEU A 155 -7.47 22.26 -2.59
CA LEU A 155 -6.49 21.56 -1.75
C LEU A 155 -5.06 21.79 -2.27
N ILE A 156 -4.82 21.53 -3.56
CA ILE A 156 -3.51 21.68 -4.18
C ILE A 156 -3.05 23.15 -4.17
N ALA A 157 -3.94 24.09 -4.52
CA ALA A 157 -3.61 25.51 -4.57
C ALA A 157 -3.31 26.10 -3.18
N SER A 158 -3.78 25.48 -2.10
CA SER A 158 -3.50 25.94 -0.73
C SER A 158 -2.02 25.84 -0.34
N LEU A 159 -1.25 24.99 -1.05
CA LEU A 159 0.20 24.87 -0.91
C LEU A 159 0.98 25.73 -1.93
N GLY A 160 0.32 26.66 -2.63
CA GLY A 160 0.97 27.55 -3.59
C GLY A 160 1.26 26.93 -4.97
N VAL A 161 0.81 25.70 -5.23
CA VAL A 161 0.90 25.08 -6.56
C VAL A 161 -0.08 25.78 -7.52
N THR A 162 0.44 26.28 -8.65
CA THR A 162 -0.33 27.11 -9.61
C THR A 162 -0.14 26.67 -11.06
N GLY A 163 -0.82 27.35 -11.99
CA GLY A 163 -0.59 27.21 -13.43
C GLY A 163 -0.90 25.82 -13.98
N SER A 164 0.00 25.32 -14.84
CA SER A 164 -0.16 24.02 -15.51
C SER A 164 -0.10 22.85 -14.52
N ALA A 165 0.79 22.91 -13.51
CA ALA A 165 0.93 21.87 -12.50
C ALA A 165 -0.38 21.67 -11.73
N LEU A 166 -1.00 22.77 -11.27
CA LEU A 166 -2.30 22.74 -10.60
C LEU A 166 -3.37 22.04 -11.45
N ASN A 167 -3.48 22.40 -12.73
CA ASN A 167 -4.49 21.81 -13.62
C ASN A 167 -4.22 20.33 -13.92
N ARG A 168 -2.96 19.88 -13.96
CA ARG A 168 -2.58 18.49 -14.23
C ARG A 168 -2.66 17.59 -12.98
N LEU A 169 -2.38 18.13 -11.79
CA LEU A 169 -2.52 17.43 -10.51
C LEU A 169 -3.99 17.28 -10.08
N THR A 170 -4.82 18.28 -10.36
CA THR A 170 -6.26 18.29 -9.99
C THR A 170 -6.99 16.99 -10.32
N PRO A 171 -6.97 16.47 -11.57
CA PRO A 171 -7.66 15.23 -11.89
C PRO A 171 -7.03 14.00 -11.21
N ILE A 172 -5.73 13.99 -10.94
CA ILE A 172 -5.04 12.88 -10.26
C ILE A 172 -5.52 12.79 -8.81
N VAL A 173 -5.44 13.90 -8.07
CA VAL A 173 -5.91 14.00 -6.68
C VAL A 173 -7.39 13.67 -6.57
N ALA A 174 -8.21 14.15 -7.53
CA ALA A 174 -9.63 13.84 -7.53
C ALA A 174 -9.92 12.36 -7.82
N ARG A 175 -9.17 11.72 -8.71
CA ARG A 175 -9.29 10.29 -9.02
C ARG A 175 -8.88 9.43 -7.83
N LEU A 176 -7.80 9.78 -7.13
CA LEU A 176 -7.35 9.03 -5.96
C LEU A 176 -8.43 9.00 -4.86
N ALA A 177 -9.04 10.15 -4.56
CA ALA A 177 -10.14 10.25 -3.60
C ALA A 177 -11.39 9.45 -4.02
N ARG A 178 -11.67 9.36 -5.32
CA ARG A 178 -12.79 8.56 -5.85
C ARG A 178 -12.50 7.06 -5.78
N LEU A 179 -11.30 6.66 -6.23
CA LEU A 179 -10.78 5.29 -6.14
C LEU A 179 -10.88 4.76 -4.71
N PHE A 180 -10.52 5.59 -3.73
CA PHE A 180 -10.57 5.21 -2.31
C PHE A 180 -11.97 4.73 -1.89
N LEU A 181 -13.02 5.41 -2.33
CA LEU A 181 -14.40 5.01 -2.04
C LEU A 181 -14.89 3.89 -2.95
N GLU A 182 -14.50 3.90 -4.23
CA GLU A 182 -14.95 2.92 -5.23
C GLU A 182 -14.51 1.50 -4.87
N TYR A 183 -13.28 1.34 -4.36
CA TYR A 183 -12.69 0.06 -4.03
C TYR A 183 -12.58 -0.21 -2.52
N ASP A 184 -13.43 0.44 -1.71
CA ASP A 184 -13.50 0.21 -0.25
C ASP A 184 -12.13 0.27 0.45
N MET A 185 -11.33 1.27 0.09
CA MET A 185 -9.99 1.43 0.64
C MET A 185 -10.06 1.95 2.08
N THR A 186 -9.11 1.49 2.89
CA THR A 186 -8.79 2.05 4.21
C THR A 186 -7.59 2.98 4.13
N LEU A 187 -6.71 2.76 3.16
CA LEU A 187 -5.60 3.63 2.77
C LEU A 187 -5.44 3.63 1.24
N ALA A 188 -5.34 4.81 0.63
CA ALA A 188 -4.88 4.95 -0.74
C ALA A 188 -3.83 6.05 -0.82
N GLU A 189 -2.58 5.67 -1.07
CA GLU A 189 -1.44 6.57 -1.05
C GLU A 189 -0.60 6.44 -2.32
N ILE A 190 -0.14 7.58 -2.82
CA ILE A 190 0.86 7.72 -3.87
C ILE A 190 2.00 8.55 -3.28
N ASN A 191 3.13 7.90 -3.00
CA ASN A 191 4.30 8.55 -2.44
C ASN A 191 5.61 7.92 -2.96
N PRO A 192 6.30 8.52 -3.94
CA PRO A 192 6.04 9.85 -4.52
C PRO A 192 5.09 9.85 -5.72
N LEU A 193 4.35 10.95 -5.86
CA LEU A 193 3.72 11.41 -7.11
C LEU A 193 4.70 12.35 -7.83
N GLY A 194 5.37 11.86 -8.86
CA GLY A 194 6.46 12.59 -9.53
C GLY A 194 5.99 13.49 -10.66
N GLU A 195 6.47 14.73 -10.70
CA GLU A 195 6.47 15.62 -11.86
C GLU A 195 7.71 15.32 -12.73
N LEU A 196 7.49 15.03 -14.01
CA LEU A 196 8.57 14.80 -14.97
C LEU A 196 9.02 16.12 -15.61
N GLU A 197 10.16 16.09 -16.30
CA GLU A 197 10.73 17.26 -16.99
C GLU A 197 9.79 17.88 -18.05
N ASP A 198 8.91 17.08 -18.66
CA ASP A 198 7.88 17.55 -19.60
C ASP A 198 6.61 18.10 -18.91
N GLY A 199 6.65 18.19 -17.57
CA GLY A 199 5.57 18.62 -16.70
C GLY A 199 4.40 17.65 -16.60
N SER A 200 4.53 16.42 -17.13
CA SER A 200 3.57 15.34 -16.88
C SER A 200 3.78 14.77 -15.48
N PHE A 201 2.79 14.01 -14.99
CA PHE A 201 2.79 13.47 -13.64
C PHE A 201 2.57 11.97 -13.68
N VAL A 202 3.31 11.24 -12.85
CA VAL A 202 3.23 9.78 -12.74
C VAL A 202 3.31 9.35 -11.28
N ALA A 203 2.52 8.35 -10.91
CA ALA A 203 2.70 7.64 -9.64
C ALA A 203 3.93 6.72 -9.75
N LEU A 204 4.94 7.00 -8.94
CA LEU A 204 6.22 6.27 -8.90
C LEU A 204 6.18 5.10 -7.91
N ASP A 205 5.39 5.26 -6.85
CA ASP A 205 5.06 4.23 -5.86
C ASP A 205 3.59 4.42 -5.45
N ALA A 206 2.95 3.34 -5.02
CA ALA A 206 1.58 3.35 -4.53
C ALA A 206 1.40 2.32 -3.43
N HIS A 207 0.69 2.71 -2.38
CA HIS A 207 0.28 1.85 -1.28
C HIS A 207 -1.24 1.87 -1.17
N MET A 208 -1.87 0.71 -1.34
CA MET A 208 -3.30 0.53 -1.18
C MET A 208 -3.58 -0.51 -0.09
N ASP A 209 -4.44 -0.17 0.86
CA ASP A 209 -5.06 -1.11 1.79
C ASP A 209 -6.59 -1.04 1.61
N MET A 210 -7.24 -2.20 1.51
CA MET A 210 -8.69 -2.37 1.40
C MET A 210 -9.28 -2.96 2.68
N GLU A 211 -10.52 -2.59 3.00
CA GLU A 211 -11.30 -3.25 4.04
C GLU A 211 -11.46 -4.75 3.76
N ASN A 212 -11.10 -5.62 4.71
CA ASN A 212 -11.13 -7.06 4.47
C ASN A 212 -12.56 -7.57 4.24
N GLU A 213 -13.53 -6.97 4.95
CA GLU A 213 -14.97 -7.24 4.78
C GLU A 213 -15.52 -6.75 3.43
N ALA A 214 -14.72 -6.04 2.62
CA ALA A 214 -15.09 -5.63 1.27
C ALA A 214 -14.79 -6.66 0.19
N ARG A 215 -14.00 -7.69 0.48
CA ARG A 215 -13.60 -8.69 -0.52
C ARG A 215 -14.78 -9.29 -1.30
N PRO A 216 -15.91 -9.67 -0.67
CA PRO A 216 -17.04 -10.24 -1.42
C PRO A 216 -17.64 -9.27 -2.46
N ARG A 217 -17.63 -7.96 -2.17
CA ARG A 217 -18.14 -6.93 -3.11
C ARG A 217 -17.09 -6.45 -4.11
N GLN A 218 -15.80 -6.69 -3.84
CA GLN A 218 -14.68 -6.30 -4.68
C GLN A 218 -14.08 -7.48 -5.48
N GLN A 219 -14.78 -8.61 -5.58
CA GLN A 219 -14.31 -9.82 -6.28
C GLN A 219 -13.84 -9.55 -7.72
N ALA A 220 -14.52 -8.67 -8.46
CA ALA A 220 -14.13 -8.33 -9.83
C ALA A 220 -12.72 -7.72 -9.89
N LEU A 221 -12.40 -6.81 -8.96
CA LEU A 221 -11.06 -6.23 -8.86
C LEU A 221 -10.03 -7.28 -8.42
N LEU A 222 -10.35 -8.07 -7.40
CA LEU A 222 -9.45 -9.08 -6.86
C LEU A 222 -9.10 -10.16 -7.89
N HIS A 223 -10.09 -10.65 -8.64
CA HIS A 223 -9.89 -11.63 -9.71
C HIS A 223 -9.00 -11.06 -10.84
N GLU A 224 -9.20 -9.79 -11.21
CA GLU A 224 -8.34 -9.14 -12.21
C GLU A 224 -6.88 -9.02 -11.75
N LEU A 225 -6.66 -8.79 -10.46
CA LEU A 225 -5.33 -8.74 -9.84
C LEU A 225 -4.74 -10.12 -9.55
N GLY A 226 -5.51 -11.20 -9.76
CA GLY A 226 -5.09 -12.57 -9.45
C GLY A 226 -4.95 -12.84 -7.94
N VAL A 227 -5.67 -12.10 -7.11
CA VAL A 227 -5.76 -12.34 -5.67
C VAL A 227 -6.67 -13.55 -5.43
N GLY A 228 -6.17 -14.57 -4.75
CA GLY A 228 -6.96 -15.76 -4.42
C GLY A 228 -8.03 -15.50 -3.36
N ASP A 229 -9.12 -16.27 -3.38
CA ASP A 229 -10.21 -16.13 -2.40
C ASP A 229 -9.73 -16.34 -0.96
N GLU A 230 -8.83 -17.31 -0.75
CA GLU A 230 -8.26 -17.68 0.56
C GLU A 230 -6.95 -16.93 0.88
N GLU A 231 -6.54 -15.96 0.06
CA GLU A 231 -5.24 -15.29 0.26
C GLU A 231 -5.33 -14.25 1.38
N THR A 232 -4.66 -14.49 2.52
CA THR A 232 -4.80 -13.69 3.75
C THR A 232 -4.03 -12.36 3.71
N ARG A 233 -3.05 -12.21 2.81
CA ARG A 233 -2.19 -11.01 2.64
C ARG A 233 -1.59 -10.50 3.96
N LEU A 234 -1.28 -11.43 4.85
CA LEU A 234 -0.51 -11.16 6.06
C LEU A 234 0.94 -10.86 5.69
N ALA A 235 1.61 -10.07 6.54
CA ALA A 235 3.02 -9.75 6.33
C ALA A 235 3.89 -11.03 6.33
N ARG A 236 3.57 -11.98 7.23
CA ARG A 236 4.17 -13.32 7.29
C ARG A 236 3.25 -14.38 6.72
N GLU A 237 3.83 -15.52 6.38
CA GLU A 237 3.06 -16.73 6.11
C GLU A 237 2.17 -17.04 7.33
N PRO A 238 0.85 -17.22 7.12
CA PRO A 238 -0.05 -17.61 8.19
C PRO A 238 0.40 -18.97 8.74
N THR A 239 0.33 -19.14 10.05
CA THR A 239 0.68 -20.43 10.63
C THR A 239 -0.45 -21.44 10.44
N PRO A 240 -0.20 -22.75 10.55
CA PRO A 240 -1.27 -23.75 10.51
C PRO A 240 -2.38 -23.50 11.53
N PHE A 241 -2.05 -22.89 12.68
CA PHE A 241 -3.02 -22.52 13.70
C PHE A 241 -3.96 -21.40 13.22
N GLU A 242 -3.42 -20.36 12.59
CA GLU A 242 -4.20 -19.24 12.05
C GLU A 242 -5.09 -19.67 10.88
N LEU A 243 -4.54 -20.47 9.96
CA LEU A 243 -5.31 -21.06 8.86
C LEU A 243 -6.47 -21.93 9.36
N ALA A 244 -6.24 -22.73 10.41
CA ALA A 244 -7.29 -23.54 11.02
C ALA A 244 -8.35 -22.67 11.70
N GLY A 245 -7.96 -21.53 12.29
CA GLY A 245 -8.87 -20.53 12.84
C GLY A 245 -9.81 -19.98 11.77
N GLU A 246 -9.29 -19.43 10.69
CA GLU A 246 -10.09 -18.83 9.60
C GLU A 246 -11.12 -19.81 9.01
N GLN A 247 -10.80 -21.10 8.93
CA GLN A 247 -11.72 -22.14 8.45
C GLN A 247 -12.96 -22.29 9.33
N VAL A 248 -12.90 -21.99 10.63
CA VAL A 248 -14.05 -22.10 11.55
C VAL A 248 -15.18 -21.19 11.10
N ASP A 249 -14.88 -19.93 10.78
CA ASP A 249 -15.89 -18.91 10.44
C ASP A 249 -16.43 -19.07 9.00
N SER A 250 -15.72 -19.84 8.15
CA SER A 250 -16.19 -20.20 6.80
C SER A 250 -17.34 -21.22 6.81
N GLN A 251 -17.45 -22.02 7.88
CA GLN A 251 -18.45 -23.08 7.99
C GLN A 251 -19.80 -22.56 8.51
N ASP A 252 -19.77 -21.52 9.36
CA ASP A 252 -20.96 -20.94 10.00
C ASP A 252 -20.76 -19.46 10.32
N HIS A 253 -21.64 -18.61 9.79
CA HIS A 253 -21.57 -17.16 9.96
C HIS A 253 -22.16 -16.64 11.28
N ARG A 254 -22.49 -17.53 12.23
CA ARG A 254 -23.04 -17.17 13.54
C ARG A 254 -21.93 -16.81 14.53
N GLY A 255 -21.40 -15.60 14.39
CA GLY A 255 -20.32 -15.07 15.23
C GLY A 255 -18.96 -15.16 14.55
N VAL A 256 -17.91 -14.81 15.29
CA VAL A 256 -16.51 -14.88 14.86
C VAL A 256 -15.76 -15.61 15.97
N ALA A 257 -15.29 -16.81 15.67
CA ALA A 257 -14.52 -17.66 16.59
C ALA A 257 -13.14 -18.00 16.01
N GLY A 258 -12.95 -17.80 14.71
CA GLY A 258 -11.75 -18.16 13.96
C GLY A 258 -10.67 -17.08 13.87
N ASN A 259 -10.95 -15.86 14.34
CA ASN A 259 -9.99 -14.77 14.30
C ASN A 259 -8.90 -14.96 15.37
N VAL A 260 -7.83 -15.64 15.00
CA VAL A 260 -6.72 -15.96 15.90
C VAL A 260 -5.40 -15.43 15.34
N THR A 261 -4.49 -15.04 16.23
CA THR A 261 -3.11 -14.65 15.89
C THR A 261 -2.15 -15.43 16.77
N GLU A 262 -1.15 -16.09 16.18
CA GLU A 262 -0.15 -16.88 16.89
C GLU A 262 1.09 -16.05 17.26
N PHE A 263 1.63 -16.32 18.46
CA PHE A 263 2.85 -15.77 19.02
C PHE A 263 3.75 -16.89 19.58
N ASP A 264 5.02 -16.59 19.82
CA ASP A 264 6.02 -17.57 20.32
C ASP A 264 5.87 -17.95 21.82
N GLY A 265 4.79 -17.49 22.47
CA GLY A 265 4.58 -17.71 23.90
C GLY A 265 4.16 -19.14 24.24
N ASN A 266 3.86 -19.36 25.53
CA ASN A 266 3.53 -20.69 26.07
C ASN A 266 2.15 -20.78 26.74
N LEU A 267 1.41 -19.68 26.79
CA LEU A 267 0.09 -19.60 27.42
C LEU A 267 -1.00 -19.32 26.39
N GLY A 268 -1.82 -20.33 26.09
CA GLY A 268 -2.98 -20.17 25.21
C GLY A 268 -4.10 -19.36 25.89
N LEU A 269 -4.60 -18.33 25.22
CA LEU A 269 -5.68 -17.48 25.71
C LEU A 269 -6.93 -17.69 24.85
N VAL A 270 -8.09 -17.83 25.50
CA VAL A 270 -9.42 -17.84 24.87
C VAL A 270 -10.23 -16.73 25.51
N ILE A 271 -10.17 -15.53 24.93
CA ILE A 271 -10.58 -14.30 25.60
C ILE A 271 -11.51 -13.46 24.70
N GLY A 272 -12.81 -13.54 24.94
CA GLY A 272 -13.78 -12.69 24.26
C GLY A 272 -13.88 -11.27 24.85
N ALA A 273 -14.71 -10.43 24.21
CA ALA A 273 -15.16 -9.11 24.68
C ALA A 273 -14.27 -7.88 24.40
N GLY A 274 -13.68 -7.78 23.20
CA GLY A 274 -13.14 -6.52 22.66
C GLY A 274 -12.11 -5.84 23.57
N GLY A 275 -12.42 -4.68 24.15
CA GLY A 275 -11.49 -4.01 25.08
C GLY A 275 -11.16 -4.83 26.34
N GLY A 276 -12.06 -5.70 26.78
CA GLY A 276 -11.82 -6.59 27.93
C GLY A 276 -10.75 -7.65 27.64
N SER A 277 -10.72 -8.22 26.44
CA SER A 277 -9.70 -9.21 26.05
C SER A 277 -8.32 -8.57 25.99
N LEU A 278 -8.20 -7.37 25.42
CA LEU A 278 -6.93 -6.61 25.43
C LEU A 278 -6.45 -6.30 26.85
N THR A 279 -7.35 -5.88 27.75
CA THR A 279 -6.99 -5.62 29.15
C THR A 279 -6.49 -6.88 29.86
N LEU A 280 -7.12 -8.03 29.60
CA LEU A 280 -6.68 -9.32 30.14
C LEU A 280 -5.33 -9.75 29.56
N PHE A 281 -5.12 -9.58 28.26
CA PHE A 281 -3.87 -9.86 27.58
C PHE A 281 -2.71 -9.04 28.20
N ASP A 282 -2.92 -7.73 28.38
CA ASP A 282 -1.95 -6.84 29.01
C ASP A 282 -1.69 -7.21 30.47
N ALA A 283 -2.73 -7.55 31.23
CA ALA A 283 -2.60 -7.99 32.62
C ALA A 283 -1.78 -9.27 32.74
N VAL A 284 -1.98 -10.25 31.84
CA VAL A 284 -1.17 -11.47 31.77
C VAL A 284 0.30 -11.14 31.52
N ARG A 285 0.59 -10.30 30.53
CA ARG A 285 1.98 -9.88 30.22
C ARG A 285 2.62 -9.12 31.39
N ALA A 286 1.88 -8.22 32.02
CA ALA A 286 2.37 -7.44 33.16
C ALA A 286 2.74 -8.31 34.38
N HIS A 287 2.14 -9.50 34.52
CA HIS A 287 2.44 -10.46 35.58
C HIS A 287 3.40 -11.58 35.14
N GLY A 288 4.11 -11.39 34.03
CA GLY A 288 5.14 -12.32 33.54
C GLY A 288 4.61 -13.53 32.79
N GLY A 289 3.32 -13.55 32.43
CA GLY A 289 2.78 -14.52 31.50
C GLY A 289 3.27 -14.25 30.07
N ASP A 290 3.34 -15.31 29.27
CA ASP A 290 3.85 -15.26 27.91
C ASP A 290 2.79 -15.83 26.93
N PRO A 291 1.86 -14.98 26.45
CA PRO A 291 0.76 -15.42 25.61
C PRO A 291 1.23 -16.05 24.29
N ALA A 292 0.72 -17.24 23.98
CA ALA A 292 0.99 -17.95 22.73
C ALA A 292 0.05 -17.54 21.59
N ASN A 293 -1.06 -16.87 21.91
CA ASN A 293 -2.02 -16.41 20.90
C ASN A 293 -2.85 -15.22 21.38
N TYR A 294 -3.53 -14.57 20.44
CA TYR A 294 -4.69 -13.73 20.66
C TYR A 294 -5.88 -14.32 19.89
N CYS A 295 -7.05 -14.42 20.53
CA CYS A 295 -8.32 -14.77 19.88
C CYS A 295 -9.50 -14.13 20.60
#